data_AF-A0A6B3E7M6-F1
#
_entry.id   AF-A0A6B3E7M6-F1
#
_cell.length_a   1.000
_cell.length_b   1.000
_cell.length_c   1.000
_cell.angle_alpha   90.00
_cell.angle_beta   90.00
_cell.angle_gamma   90.00
#
_symmetry.space_group_name_H-M   'P 1'
#
loop_
_entity.id
_entity.type
_entity.pdbx_description
1 polymer ?
#
loop_
_entity_poly.entity_id
_entity_poly.type
_entity_poly.pdbx_seq_one_letter_code
_entity_poly.pdbx_strand_id
1 'polypeptide(L)'
;EYGRTELNVSKAASTLFEGTPEEQQVWMSHGDACSAAPAGFDVTASTSVVPVAAFENDEKKLYGVQYHPEVMHSTHGQQVLEHFLYRGAGIEPNWTTGNVIEEQVEEIRA
;
A
#
# COMPACT_ATOMS: atom_id res chain seq x y z
N GLU A 1 11.17 -7.15 -11.84
CA GLU A 1 10.15 -7.70 -12.76
C GLU A 1 9.43 -6.56 -13.48
N TYR A 2 8.88 -6.80 -14.66
CA TYR A 2 8.06 -5.82 -15.38
C TYR A 2 6.70 -6.44 -15.76
N GLY A 3 5.62 -5.75 -15.41
CA GLY A 3 4.26 -6.11 -15.78
C GLY A 3 3.52 -6.92 -14.72
N ARG A 4 2.47 -7.62 -15.19
CA ARG A 4 1.54 -8.36 -14.35
C ARG A 4 2.24 -9.53 -13.67
N THR A 5 2.25 -9.50 -12.34
CA THR A 5 2.98 -10.46 -11.50
C THR A 5 2.06 -10.97 -10.40
N GLU A 6 2.20 -12.24 -10.02
CA GLU A 6 1.49 -12.81 -8.89
C GLU A 6 2.23 -12.48 -7.59
N LEU A 7 1.52 -11.82 -6.68
CA LEU A 7 1.95 -11.49 -5.34
C LEU A 7 1.39 -12.53 -4.37
N ASN A 8 2.27 -13.06 -3.52
CA ASN A 8 1.93 -13.92 -2.39
C ASN A 8 2.03 -13.09 -1.11
N VAL A 9 0.89 -12.71 -0.55
CA VAL A 9 0.76 -12.04 0.75
C VAL A 9 0.93 -13.05 1.86
N SER A 10 1.81 -12.75 2.81
CA SER A 10 1.95 -13.54 4.02
C SER A 10 0.77 -13.27 4.95
N LYS A 11 0.18 -14.34 5.51
CA LYS A 11 -0.96 -14.27 6.44
C LYS A 11 -0.67 -13.66 7.82
N ALA A 12 0.57 -13.23 8.10
CA ALA A 12 0.82 -12.44 9.30
C ALA A 12 -0.10 -11.20 9.28
N ALA A 13 -0.44 -10.66 10.46
CA ALA A 13 -1.39 -9.56 10.61
C ALA A 13 -0.89 -8.28 9.93
N SER A 14 -0.99 -8.23 8.60
CA SER A 14 -0.49 -7.14 7.79
C SER A 14 -1.48 -6.01 7.77
N THR A 15 -1.03 -4.82 8.16
CA THR A 15 -1.84 -3.60 8.08
C THR A 15 -2.22 -3.28 6.63
N LEU A 16 -1.27 -3.41 5.68
CA LEU A 16 -1.54 -3.11 4.27
C LEU A 16 -2.49 -4.11 3.61
N PHE A 17 -2.36 -5.40 3.92
CA PHE A 17 -3.05 -6.47 3.18
C PHE A 17 -4.25 -7.08 3.91
N GLU A 18 -4.66 -6.54 5.06
CA GLU A 18 -5.77 -7.04 5.85
C GLU A 18 -7.05 -7.24 5.03
N GLY A 19 -7.56 -8.46 4.95
CA GLY A 19 -8.78 -8.76 4.19
C GLY A 19 -8.61 -8.79 2.67
N THR A 20 -7.38 -8.70 2.15
CA THR A 20 -7.07 -9.02 0.74
C THR A 20 -6.73 -10.52 0.59
N PRO A 21 -6.89 -11.11 -0.60
CA PRO A 21 -6.50 -12.50 -0.85
C PRO A 21 -4.98 -12.74 -0.67
N GLU A 22 -4.62 -13.96 -0.29
CA GLU A 22 -3.21 -14.40 -0.21
C GLU A 22 -2.51 -14.29 -1.57
N GLU A 23 -3.19 -14.69 -2.65
CA GLU A 23 -2.68 -14.60 -4.00
C GLU A 23 -3.41 -13.48 -4.74
N GLN A 24 -2.67 -12.50 -5.25
CA GLN A 24 -3.25 -11.38 -5.98
C GLN A 24 -2.34 -10.88 -7.11
N GLN A 25 -2.94 -10.25 -8.12
CA GLN A 25 -2.19 -9.72 -9.26
C GLN A 25 -1.77 -8.28 -8.98
N VAL A 26 -0.48 -7.99 -9.22
CA VAL A 26 0.12 -6.67 -9.06
C VAL A 26 0.91 -6.25 -10.30
N TRP A 27 1.19 -4.95 -10.41
CA TRP A 27 2.01 -4.38 -11.46
C TRP A 27 3.42 -4.06 -10.98
N MET A 28 4.38 -4.93 -11.28
CA MET A 28 5.81 -4.71 -11.00
C MET A 28 6.43 -3.85 -12.10
N SER A 29 7.35 -2.95 -11.77
CA SER A 29 8.07 -2.12 -12.76
C SER A 29 9.50 -1.80 -12.35
N HIS A 30 10.24 -2.78 -11.86
CA HIS A 30 11.58 -2.57 -11.29
C HIS A 30 12.61 -3.57 -11.86
N GLY A 31 13.83 -3.09 -12.07
CA GLY A 31 14.97 -3.93 -12.49
C GLY A 31 15.61 -4.68 -11.32
N ASP A 32 15.58 -4.08 -10.13
CA ASP A 32 16.27 -4.57 -8.93
C ASP A 32 15.27 -5.22 -7.96
N ALA A 33 15.69 -6.21 -7.18
CA ALA A 33 14.83 -6.86 -6.18
C ALA A 33 15.38 -6.62 -4.76
N CYS A 34 14.50 -6.24 -3.84
CA CYS A 34 14.85 -6.20 -2.42
C CYS A 34 15.09 -7.64 -1.91
N SER A 35 16.31 -7.92 -1.45
CA SER A 35 16.71 -9.25 -0.98
C SER A 35 16.44 -9.49 0.51
N ALA A 36 16.34 -8.42 1.30
CA ALA A 36 16.05 -8.46 2.73
C ALA A 36 15.40 -7.16 3.19
N ALA A 37 14.38 -7.26 4.05
CA ALA A 37 13.81 -6.10 4.71
C ALA A 37 14.78 -5.51 5.75
N PRO A 38 14.69 -4.21 6.05
CA PRO A 38 15.47 -3.62 7.13
C PRO A 38 15.17 -4.28 8.49
N ALA A 39 16.12 -4.21 9.43
CA ALA A 39 15.92 -4.81 10.74
C ALA A 39 14.69 -4.24 11.46
N GLY A 40 13.87 -5.14 12.01
CA GLY A 40 12.61 -4.82 12.69
C GLY A 40 11.43 -4.56 11.76
N PHE A 41 11.52 -4.90 10.48
CA PHE A 41 10.37 -4.91 9.56
C PHE A 41 9.93 -6.34 9.29
N ASP A 42 8.62 -6.52 9.18
CA ASP A 42 8.02 -7.77 8.77
C ASP A 42 7.86 -7.78 7.24
N VAL A 43 8.31 -8.85 6.60
CA VAL A 43 8.07 -9.06 5.16
C VAL A 43 6.65 -9.58 5.01
N THR A 44 5.80 -8.80 4.35
CA THR A 44 4.36 -9.08 4.25
C THR A 44 3.90 -9.58 2.90
N ALA A 45 4.74 -9.48 1.87
CA ALA A 45 4.47 -10.12 0.60
C ALA A 45 5.75 -10.44 -0.20
N SER A 46 5.67 -11.44 -1.06
CA SER A 46 6.74 -11.89 -1.96
C SER A 46 6.18 -12.29 -3.33
N THR A 47 7.02 -12.32 -4.36
CA THR A 47 6.74 -13.00 -5.63
C THR A 47 7.62 -14.24 -5.76
N SER A 48 7.51 -14.96 -6.88
CA SER A 48 8.36 -16.13 -7.16
C SER A 48 9.86 -15.79 -7.26
N VAL A 49 10.21 -14.52 -7.55
CA VAL A 49 11.61 -14.08 -7.70
C VAL A 49 11.98 -12.85 -6.86
N VAL A 50 11.00 -12.17 -6.25
CA VAL A 50 11.23 -11.04 -5.35
C VAL A 50 10.84 -11.47 -3.93
N PRO A 51 11.82 -11.80 -3.07
CA PRO A 51 11.54 -12.31 -1.72
C PRO A 51 10.91 -11.25 -0.80
N VAL A 52 11.16 -9.97 -1.09
CA VAL A 52 10.59 -8.84 -0.34
C VAL A 52 9.85 -7.93 -1.32
N ALA A 53 8.62 -8.31 -1.66
CA ALA A 53 7.73 -7.51 -2.51
C ALA A 53 6.94 -6.48 -1.71
N ALA A 54 6.73 -6.72 -0.41
CA ALA A 54 6.24 -5.75 0.54
C ALA A 54 6.80 -5.99 1.94
N PHE A 55 6.94 -4.93 2.72
CA PHE A 55 7.34 -4.98 4.12
C PHE A 55 6.69 -3.85 4.93
N GLU A 56 6.55 -4.04 6.24
CA GLU A 56 5.96 -3.05 7.12
C GLU A 56 6.56 -3.04 8.53
N ASN A 57 6.41 -1.89 9.18
CA ASN A 57 6.69 -1.69 10.59
C ASN A 57 5.68 -0.69 11.14
N ASP A 58 4.68 -1.20 11.85
CA ASP A 58 3.60 -0.39 12.44
C ASP A 58 4.08 0.54 13.56
N GLU A 59 5.08 0.12 14.36
CA GLU A 59 5.65 0.96 15.42
C GLU A 59 6.27 2.25 14.86
N LYS A 60 6.91 2.15 13.68
CA LYS A 60 7.56 3.27 12.98
C LYS A 60 6.64 3.92 11.95
N LYS A 61 5.47 3.34 11.67
CA LYS A 61 4.56 3.73 10.58
C LYS A 61 5.26 3.80 9.22
N LEU A 62 6.12 2.82 8.94
CA LEU A 62 6.87 2.73 7.68
C LEU A 62 6.44 1.49 6.90
N TYR A 63 6.10 1.70 5.64
CA TYR A 63 5.53 0.69 4.76
C TYR A 63 6.20 0.77 3.40
N GLY A 64 6.47 -0.38 2.78
CA GLY A 64 7.10 -0.47 1.47
C GLY A 64 6.43 -1.51 0.60
N VAL A 65 6.23 -1.16 -0.67
CA VAL A 65 5.80 -2.08 -1.73
C VAL A 65 6.72 -1.92 -2.94
N GLN A 66 7.01 -3.01 -3.63
CA GLN A 66 7.86 -3.02 -4.83
C GLN A 66 7.02 -2.93 -6.13
N TYR A 67 5.69 -2.93 -6.03
CA TYR A 67 4.75 -2.78 -7.14
C TYR A 67 4.00 -1.44 -7.08
N HIS A 68 3.21 -1.15 -8.11
CA HIS A 68 2.39 0.06 -8.19
C HIS A 68 0.94 -0.20 -7.71
N PRO A 69 0.56 0.14 -6.47
CA PRO A 69 -0.82 -0.04 -6.00
C PRO A 69 -1.82 0.95 -6.63
N GLU A 70 -1.35 2.04 -7.22
CA GLU A 70 -2.18 3.09 -7.83
C GLU A 70 -2.71 2.72 -9.22
N VAL A 71 -2.14 1.72 -9.88
CA VAL A 71 -2.54 1.34 -11.24
C VAL A 71 -3.61 0.25 -11.23
N MET A 72 -4.55 0.34 -12.18
CA MET A 72 -5.67 -0.62 -12.33
C MET A 72 -5.25 -2.09 -12.48
N HIS A 73 -4.00 -2.34 -12.90
CA HIS A 73 -3.47 -3.68 -13.06
C HIS A 73 -3.17 -4.37 -11.72
N SER A 74 -3.12 -3.62 -10.61
CA SER A 74 -2.99 -4.14 -9.25
C SER A 74 -4.38 -4.32 -8.64
N THR A 75 -4.87 -5.55 -8.58
CA THR A 75 -6.31 -5.87 -8.35
C THR A 75 -6.86 -5.32 -7.03
N HIS A 76 -6.04 -5.29 -5.97
CA HIS A 76 -6.40 -4.75 -4.66
C HIS A 76 -5.60 -3.50 -4.29
N GLY A 77 -4.99 -2.83 -5.27
CA GLY A 77 -4.11 -1.69 -5.04
C GLY A 77 -4.80 -0.51 -4.32
N GLN A 78 -6.04 -0.21 -4.68
CA GLN A 78 -6.86 0.79 -3.99
C GLN A 78 -7.06 0.48 -2.50
N GLN A 79 -7.35 -0.79 -2.17
CA GLN A 79 -7.55 -1.22 -0.78
C GLN A 79 -6.26 -1.09 0.04
N VAL A 80 -5.11 -1.39 -0.55
CA VAL A 80 -3.79 -1.18 0.07
C VAL A 80 -3.53 0.29 0.36
N LEU A 81 -3.86 1.19 -0.58
CA LEU A 81 -3.74 2.64 -0.39
C LEU A 81 -4.66 3.14 0.73
N GLU A 82 -5.91 2.65 0.79
CA GLU A 82 -6.85 3.00 1.86
C GLU A 82 -6.37 2.52 3.23
N HIS A 83 -5.85 1.30 3.33
CA HIS A 83 -5.27 0.81 4.59
C HIS A 83 -4.05 1.63 5.01
N PHE A 84 -3.17 1.98 4.07
CA PHE A 84 -2.04 2.85 4.37
C PHE A 84 -2.51 4.20 4.91
N LEU A 85 -3.45 4.88 4.24
CA LEU A 85 -3.94 6.19 4.65
C LEU A 85 -4.63 6.13 6.03
N TYR A 86 -5.61 5.23 6.17
CA TYR A 86 -6.52 5.26 7.31
C TYR A 86 -6.03 4.44 8.51
N ARG A 87 -5.27 3.37 8.29
CA ARG A 87 -4.78 2.49 9.37
C ARG A 87 -3.30 2.73 9.66
N GLY A 88 -2.45 2.76 8.64
CA GLY A 88 -1.00 2.92 8.82
C GLY A 88 -0.61 4.35 9.23
N ALA A 89 -1.02 5.34 8.44
CA ALA A 89 -0.74 6.75 8.71
C ALA A 89 -1.70 7.34 9.76
N GLY A 90 -2.94 6.84 9.82
CA GLY A 90 -3.99 7.36 10.71
C GLY A 90 -4.54 8.71 10.24
N ILE A 91 -4.58 8.92 8.92
CA ILE A 91 -5.16 10.10 8.29
C ILE A 91 -6.68 9.97 8.35
N GLU A 92 -7.39 11.01 8.74
CA GLU A 92 -8.85 11.01 8.72
C GLU A 92 -9.38 11.19 7.28
N PRO A 93 -10.45 10.48 6.87
CA PRO A 93 -11.08 10.62 5.55
C PRO A 93 -11.93 11.90 5.45
N ASN A 94 -11.37 13.06 5.80
CA ASN A 94 -12.08 14.34 5.84
C ASN A 94 -11.97 15.12 4.52
N TRP A 95 -11.18 14.66 3.54
CA TRP A 95 -11.14 15.24 2.20
C TRP A 95 -12.36 14.78 1.38
N THR A 96 -13.48 15.43 1.62
CA THR A 96 -14.74 15.19 0.93
C THR A 96 -15.14 16.42 0.11
N THR A 97 -15.88 16.22 -0.98
CA THR A 97 -16.39 17.34 -1.79
C THR A 97 -17.17 18.36 -0.95
N GLY A 98 -17.89 17.92 0.08
CA GLY A 98 -18.62 18.80 0.99
C GLY A 98 -17.69 19.70 1.80
N ASN A 99 -16.72 19.11 2.50
CA ASN A 99 -15.77 19.86 3.32
C ASN A 99 -14.94 20.83 2.47
N VAL A 100 -14.53 20.41 1.26
CA VAL A 100 -13.78 21.28 0.33
C VAL A 100 -14.63 22.47 -0.12
N ILE A 101 -15.91 22.27 -0.45
CA ILE A 101 -16.80 23.39 -0.83
C ILE A 101 -16.93 24.38 0.33
N GLU A 102 -17.14 23.89 1.55
CA GLU A 102 -17.27 24.74 2.74
C GLU A 102 -16.00 25.54 2.99
N GLU A 103 -14.84 24.89 3.01
CA GLU A 103 -13.52 25.53 3.18
C GLU A 103 -13.28 26.62 2.11
N GLN A 104 -13.51 26.30 0.84
CA GLN A 104 -13.30 27.25 -0.26
C GLN A 104 -14.27 28.45 -0.20
N VAL A 105 -15.51 28.26 0.25
CA VAL A 105 -16.47 29.36 0.43
C VAL A 105 -16.04 30.29 1.56
N GLU A 106 -15.48 29.74 2.65
CA GLU A 106 -14.96 30.53 3.76
C GLU A 106 -13.73 31.35 3.33
N GLU A 107 -12.77 30.74 2.63
CA GLU A 107 -11.57 31.42 2.14
C GLU A 107 -11.89 32.58 1.19
N ILE A 108 -12.84 32.40 0.26
CA ILE A 108 -13.22 33.44 -0.71
C ILE A 108 -13.91 34.64 -0.05
N ARG A 109 -14.56 34.45 1.11
CA ARG A 109 -15.32 35.51 1.81
C ARG A 109 -14.47 36.37 2.75
N ALA A 110 -13.29 35.89 3.17
CA ALA A 110 -12.37 36.58 4.09
C ALA A 110 -11.63 37.75 3.42
#